data_AF-A0A497PKX7-F1
#
_entry.id   AF-A0A497PKX7-F1
#
_cell.length_a   1.000
_cell.length_b   1.000
_cell.length_c   1.000
_cell.angle_alpha   90.00
_cell.angle_beta   90.00
_cell.angle_gamma   90.00
#
_symmetry.space_group_name_H-M   'P 1'
#
loop_
_entity.id
_entity.type
_entity.pdbx_description
1 polymer ?
#
loop_
_entity_poly.entity_id
_entity_poly.type
_entity_poly.pdbx_seq_one_letter_code
_entity_poly.pdbx_strand_id
1 'polypeptide(L)'
;MCNLTRNVDYGISLISANGSLITNSSVTENGFGIYLAGCERANVSHCDVSRNAREGVVIWSNRCTVTWNNITQNGSFGVLIVQHYGENQLYGNLFADNGPGNALDDGDNNLWDDGSGLGNVWSDFNGTVPHQVPGLAHAVDQFPSGIDSDGDGLLDWTESHVYGTDPHDPDTDNDGVDDGAEVAVGRDPTVPFDSPLAGNTLGPFALTAVLAGVALCILSSRSRAVSRRALPPTTS
;
A
#
# COMPACT_ATOMS: atom_id res chain seq x y z
N MET A 1 16.79 -21.24 6.30
CA MET A 1 17.38 -19.96 5.89
C MET A 1 18.45 -20.22 4.87
N CYS A 2 18.21 -19.80 3.63
CA CYS A 2 19.17 -19.88 2.52
C CYS A 2 19.55 -18.47 2.09
N ASN A 3 20.79 -18.29 1.63
CA ASN A 3 21.25 -17.05 1.01
C ASN A 3 21.67 -17.34 -0.43
N LEU A 4 20.94 -16.78 -1.39
CA LEU A 4 21.04 -17.09 -2.82
C LEU A 4 21.27 -15.78 -3.55
N THR A 5 22.53 -15.52 -3.88
CA THR A 5 22.94 -14.23 -4.43
C THR A 5 23.78 -14.36 -5.67
N ARG A 6 23.66 -13.39 -6.59
CA ARG A 6 24.52 -13.27 -7.78
C ARG A 6 24.47 -14.48 -8.71
N ASN A 7 23.32 -15.15 -8.77
CA ASN A 7 23.03 -16.13 -9.82
C ASN A 7 22.65 -15.41 -11.12
N VAL A 8 23.13 -15.94 -12.25
CA VAL A 8 22.90 -15.33 -13.57
C VAL A 8 21.42 -15.37 -13.96
N ASP A 9 20.75 -16.49 -13.69
CA ASP A 9 19.34 -16.69 -14.00
C ASP A 9 18.50 -16.50 -12.73
N TYR A 10 18.04 -17.59 -12.11
CA TYR A 10 17.12 -17.53 -10.97
C TYR A 10 17.87 -17.63 -9.64
N GLY A 11 17.38 -16.91 -8.62
CA GLY A 11 17.74 -17.20 -7.24
C GLY A 11 17.10 -18.50 -6.75
N ILE A 12 15.78 -18.63 -6.92
CA ILE A 12 15.03 -19.88 -6.69
C ILE A 12 14.09 -20.14 -7.87
N SER A 13 14.07 -21.38 -8.36
CA SER A 13 13.09 -21.83 -9.34
C SER A 13 12.42 -23.12 -8.85
N LEU A 14 11.09 -23.08 -8.75
CA LEU A 14 10.25 -24.24 -8.47
C LEU A 14 9.46 -24.59 -9.73
N ILE A 15 9.58 -25.84 -10.17
CA ILE A 15 8.94 -26.33 -11.40
C ILE A 15 8.13 -27.57 -11.04
N SER A 16 6.81 -27.51 -11.23
CA SER A 16 5.88 -28.59 -10.93
C SER A 16 6.02 -29.14 -9.50
N ALA A 17 6.32 -28.25 -8.54
CA ALA A 17 6.69 -28.59 -7.17
C ALA A 17 5.59 -28.16 -6.19
N ASN A 18 4.50 -28.91 -6.16
CA ASN A 18 3.32 -28.58 -5.36
C ASN A 18 3.60 -28.64 -3.85
N GLY A 19 2.97 -27.75 -3.08
CA GLY A 19 3.09 -27.73 -1.62
C GLY A 19 4.47 -27.30 -1.09
N SER A 20 5.34 -26.77 -1.95
CA SER A 20 6.68 -26.36 -1.57
C SER A 20 6.67 -25.12 -0.67
N LEU A 21 7.64 -25.05 0.24
CA LEU A 21 7.82 -23.93 1.15
C LEU A 21 9.15 -23.23 0.88
N ILE A 22 9.09 -21.94 0.56
CA ILE A 22 10.25 -21.05 0.50
C ILE A 22 10.07 -20.05 1.64
N THR A 23 10.86 -20.19 2.71
CA THR A 23 10.73 -19.29 3.86
C THR A 23 12.06 -18.81 4.40
N ASN A 24 12.05 -17.63 5.04
CA ASN A 24 13.18 -17.10 5.82
C ASN A 24 14.50 -17.09 5.02
N SER A 25 14.45 -16.65 3.76
CA SER A 25 15.58 -16.74 2.83
C SER A 25 15.86 -15.39 2.17
N SER A 26 17.14 -15.16 1.86
CA SER A 26 17.62 -14.00 1.12
C SER A 26 17.86 -14.41 -0.33
N VAL A 27 17.14 -13.78 -1.26
CA VAL A 27 17.15 -14.05 -2.70
C VAL A 27 17.44 -12.74 -3.41
N THR A 28 18.71 -12.34 -3.44
CA THR A 28 19.11 -10.97 -3.80
C THR A 28 20.16 -10.93 -4.90
N GLU A 29 20.21 -9.86 -5.69
CA GLU A 29 21.24 -9.68 -6.74
C GLU A 29 21.30 -10.80 -7.80
N ASN A 30 20.20 -11.52 -8.05
CA ASN A 30 20.13 -12.53 -9.10
C ASN A 30 19.53 -11.97 -10.40
N GLY A 31 19.49 -12.74 -11.48
CA GLY A 31 18.75 -12.38 -12.69
C GLY A 31 17.25 -12.19 -12.39
N PHE A 32 16.58 -13.25 -11.95
CA PHE A 32 15.23 -13.25 -11.37
C PHE A 32 15.31 -13.67 -9.91
N GLY A 33 14.43 -13.18 -9.04
CA GLY A 33 14.37 -13.62 -7.65
C GLY A 33 13.82 -15.05 -7.52
N ILE A 34 12.51 -15.16 -7.31
CA ILE A 34 11.78 -16.42 -7.10
C ILE A 34 10.84 -16.69 -8.28
N TYR A 35 10.94 -17.87 -8.87
CA TYR A 35 10.14 -18.28 -10.03
C TYR A 35 9.30 -19.51 -9.68
N LEU A 36 7.97 -19.38 -9.72
CA LEU A 36 7.02 -20.46 -9.46
C LEU A 36 6.34 -20.88 -10.76
N ALA A 37 6.72 -22.03 -11.33
CA ALA A 37 6.15 -22.55 -12.57
C ALA A 37 5.42 -23.88 -12.39
N GLY A 38 4.16 -23.93 -12.81
CA GLY A 38 3.35 -25.14 -12.74
C GLY A 38 3.16 -25.67 -11.32
N CYS A 39 3.32 -24.83 -10.29
CA CYS A 39 3.13 -25.23 -8.91
C CYS A 39 1.68 -25.02 -8.47
N GLU A 40 1.26 -25.79 -7.47
CA GLU A 40 0.01 -25.59 -6.74
C GLU A 40 0.30 -25.54 -5.24
N ARG A 41 -0.28 -24.57 -4.52
CA ARG A 41 -0.11 -24.43 -3.05
C ARG A 41 1.34 -24.25 -2.60
N ALA A 42 2.18 -23.61 -3.41
CA ALA A 42 3.49 -23.19 -2.93
C ALA A 42 3.34 -21.97 -2.00
N ASN A 43 4.19 -21.88 -0.97
CA ASN A 43 4.19 -20.77 -0.03
C ASN A 43 5.56 -20.09 -0.03
N VAL A 44 5.58 -18.79 -0.32
CA VAL A 44 6.73 -17.91 -0.21
C VAL A 44 6.48 -16.94 0.93
N SER A 45 7.26 -17.03 2.01
CA SER A 45 7.07 -16.09 3.14
C SER A 45 8.32 -15.73 3.93
N HIS A 46 8.34 -14.54 4.50
CA HIS A 46 9.47 -14.04 5.30
C HIS A 46 10.79 -14.05 4.53
N CYS A 47 10.74 -13.84 3.21
CA CYS A 47 11.91 -13.75 2.37
C CYS A 47 12.26 -12.28 2.07
N ASP A 48 13.56 -12.04 1.92
CA ASP A 48 14.08 -10.81 1.30
C ASP A 48 14.36 -11.10 -0.17
N VAL A 49 13.58 -10.51 -1.06
CA VAL A 49 13.63 -10.70 -2.50
C VAL A 49 13.91 -9.35 -3.14
N SER A 50 15.17 -8.96 -3.10
CA SER A 50 15.57 -7.59 -3.43
C SER A 50 16.77 -7.48 -4.37
N ARG A 51 16.84 -6.38 -5.11
CA ARG A 51 17.96 -6.09 -6.04
C ARG A 51 18.20 -7.14 -7.11
N ASN A 52 17.19 -7.93 -7.47
CA ASN A 52 17.29 -8.82 -8.62
C ASN A 52 17.18 -8.00 -9.90
N ALA A 53 17.89 -8.39 -10.96
CA ALA A 53 18.00 -7.62 -12.20
C ALA A 53 16.67 -7.54 -12.98
N ARG A 54 15.74 -8.47 -12.73
CA ARG A 54 14.40 -8.56 -13.32
C ARG A 54 13.37 -8.65 -12.20
N GLU A 55 12.31 -9.46 -12.38
CA GLU A 55 11.23 -9.55 -11.41
C GLU A 55 11.69 -10.15 -10.08
N GLY A 56 11.09 -9.67 -8.99
CA GLY A 56 11.29 -10.23 -7.66
C GLY A 56 10.68 -11.63 -7.56
N VAL A 57 9.35 -11.72 -7.73
CA VAL A 57 8.61 -12.99 -7.70
C VAL A 57 7.75 -13.12 -8.95
N VAL A 58 7.90 -14.23 -9.67
CA VAL A 58 7.11 -14.53 -10.88
C VAL A 58 6.23 -15.75 -10.63
N ILE A 59 4.92 -15.59 -10.87
CA ILE A 59 3.90 -16.60 -10.58
C ILE A 59 3.26 -17.09 -11.88
N TRP A 60 3.69 -18.29 -12.29
CA TRP A 60 3.08 -19.11 -13.34
C TRP A 60 2.44 -20.34 -12.69
N SER A 61 1.66 -20.10 -11.64
CA SER A 61 1.19 -21.11 -10.68
C SER A 61 -0.15 -20.71 -10.08
N ASN A 62 -0.88 -21.68 -9.53
CA ASN A 62 -2.20 -21.45 -8.96
C ASN A 62 -2.21 -21.72 -7.45
N ARG A 63 -3.09 -21.05 -6.72
CA ARG A 63 -3.32 -21.28 -5.29
C ARG A 63 -2.06 -21.16 -4.43
N CYS A 64 -1.09 -20.37 -4.87
CA CYS A 64 0.12 -20.08 -4.11
C CYS A 64 -0.13 -18.91 -3.14
N THR A 65 0.66 -18.86 -2.08
CA THR A 65 0.66 -17.73 -1.13
C THR A 65 2.00 -17.04 -1.13
N VAL A 66 2.00 -15.71 -1.27
CA VAL A 66 3.20 -14.86 -1.14
C VAL A 66 2.92 -13.88 -0.01
N THR A 67 3.50 -14.09 1.17
CA THR A 67 3.13 -13.32 2.36
C THR A 67 4.33 -12.89 3.18
N TRP A 68 4.28 -11.71 3.79
CA TRP A 68 5.33 -11.26 4.72
C TRP A 68 6.74 -11.21 4.10
N ASN A 69 6.84 -10.90 2.80
CA ASN A 69 8.13 -10.77 2.12
C ASN A 69 8.51 -9.29 1.96
N ASN A 70 9.81 -9.04 1.98
CA ASN A 70 10.38 -7.77 1.54
C ASN A 70 10.73 -7.91 0.05
N ILE A 71 9.94 -7.30 -0.84
CA ILE A 71 10.08 -7.42 -2.29
C ILE A 71 10.39 -6.04 -2.86
N THR A 72 11.69 -5.72 -2.92
CA THR A 72 12.12 -4.33 -3.11
C THR A 72 13.28 -4.16 -4.08
N GLN A 73 13.38 -3.00 -4.72
CA GLN A 73 14.54 -2.63 -5.56
C GLN A 73 14.84 -3.63 -6.69
N ASN A 74 13.83 -4.36 -7.17
CA ASN A 74 14.01 -5.27 -8.30
C ASN A 74 13.93 -4.50 -9.63
N GLY A 75 14.68 -4.94 -10.64
CA GLY A 75 14.82 -4.25 -11.93
C GLY A 75 13.67 -4.45 -12.92
N SER A 76 12.67 -5.27 -12.55
CA SER A 76 11.35 -5.37 -13.18
C SER A 76 10.27 -5.23 -12.10
N PHE A 77 9.07 -5.75 -12.33
CA PHE A 77 8.01 -5.79 -11.32
C PHE A 77 8.44 -6.54 -10.05
N GLY A 78 8.04 -6.04 -8.88
CA GLY A 78 8.25 -6.75 -7.62
C GLY A 78 7.59 -8.12 -7.65
N VAL A 79 6.30 -8.15 -8.01
CA VAL A 79 5.56 -9.39 -8.34
C VAL A 79 4.98 -9.30 -9.75
N LEU A 80 5.09 -10.40 -10.50
CA LEU A 80 4.38 -10.60 -11.76
C LEU A 80 3.52 -11.87 -11.66
N ILE A 81 2.21 -11.73 -11.82
CA ILE A 81 1.28 -12.86 -12.03
C ILE A 81 0.89 -12.89 -13.50
N VAL A 82 1.15 -14.03 -14.14
CA VAL A 82 0.93 -14.18 -15.58
C VAL A 82 -0.49 -14.64 -15.87
N GLN A 83 -0.98 -14.31 -17.08
CA GLN A 83 -2.29 -14.71 -17.58
C GLN A 83 -2.60 -16.20 -17.35
N HIS A 84 -3.87 -16.46 -17.02
CA HIS A 84 -4.43 -17.80 -16.74
C HIS A 84 -4.00 -18.44 -15.41
N TYR A 85 -3.20 -17.76 -14.60
CA TYR A 85 -2.79 -18.23 -13.29
C TYR A 85 -3.49 -17.45 -12.18
N GLY A 86 -4.07 -18.18 -11.24
CA GLY A 86 -5.12 -17.63 -10.41
C GLY A 86 -5.25 -18.24 -9.02
N GLU A 87 -6.20 -17.68 -8.28
CA GLU A 87 -6.49 -18.05 -6.88
C GLU A 87 -5.27 -17.91 -5.96
N ASN A 88 -4.27 -17.10 -6.35
CA ASN A 88 -3.12 -16.81 -5.50
C ASN A 88 -3.48 -15.75 -4.45
N GLN A 89 -2.78 -15.77 -3.32
CA GLN A 89 -3.01 -14.82 -2.23
C GLN A 89 -1.72 -14.10 -1.87
N LEU A 90 -1.78 -12.77 -1.86
CA LEU A 90 -0.64 -11.89 -1.61
C LEU A 90 -1.01 -10.85 -0.58
N TYR A 91 -0.49 -10.95 0.64
CA TYR A 91 -0.76 -9.98 1.71
C TYR A 91 0.39 -9.92 2.72
N GLY A 92 0.49 -8.80 3.44
CA GLY A 92 1.55 -8.52 4.39
C GLY A 92 2.94 -8.34 3.77
N ASN A 93 3.04 -8.22 2.44
CA ASN A 93 4.31 -7.96 1.78
C ASN A 93 4.62 -6.47 1.76
N LEU A 94 5.91 -6.15 1.70
CA LEU A 94 6.41 -4.81 1.39
C LEU A 94 6.85 -4.77 -0.06
N PHE A 95 6.21 -3.91 -0.86
CA PHE A 95 6.59 -3.59 -2.22
C PHE A 95 7.14 -2.17 -2.28
N ALA A 96 8.44 -2.03 -2.59
CA ALA A 96 9.07 -0.72 -2.69
C ALA A 96 10.13 -0.66 -3.79
N ASP A 97 10.17 0.44 -4.52
CA ASP A 97 11.23 0.78 -5.48
C ASP A 97 11.50 -0.28 -6.55
N ASN A 98 10.49 -1.08 -6.93
CA ASN A 98 10.60 -1.99 -8.06
C ASN A 98 10.28 -1.25 -9.36
N GLY A 99 11.04 -1.46 -10.43
CA GLY A 99 10.87 -0.73 -11.68
C GLY A 99 10.55 -1.67 -12.83
N PRO A 100 9.47 -1.52 -13.61
CA PRO A 100 8.67 -0.30 -13.78
C PRO A 100 7.48 -0.13 -12.81
N GLY A 101 7.26 -1.07 -11.88
CA GLY A 101 6.20 -0.94 -10.88
C GLY A 101 6.27 -2.03 -9.80
N ASN A 102 5.51 -1.88 -8.74
CA ASN A 102 5.55 -2.80 -7.60
C ASN A 102 4.91 -4.17 -7.90
N ALA A 103 3.82 -4.18 -8.67
CA ALA A 103 3.14 -5.40 -9.06
C ALA A 103 2.53 -5.28 -10.46
N LEU A 104 2.39 -6.43 -11.13
CA LEU A 104 1.55 -6.61 -12.30
C LEU A 104 0.76 -7.92 -12.16
N ASP A 105 -0.56 -7.82 -12.20
CA ASP A 105 -1.48 -8.96 -12.14
C ASP A 105 -2.28 -9.08 -13.44
N ASP A 106 -1.82 -9.96 -14.32
CA ASP A 106 -2.54 -10.36 -15.53
C ASP A 106 -3.32 -11.67 -15.33
N GLY A 107 -3.31 -12.23 -14.13
CA GLY A 107 -3.89 -13.52 -13.79
C GLY A 107 -5.40 -13.50 -13.55
N ASP A 108 -5.91 -14.54 -12.90
CA ASP A 108 -7.35 -14.75 -12.70
C ASP A 108 -7.70 -14.88 -11.20
N ASN A 109 -8.58 -14.02 -10.66
CA ASN A 109 -9.09 -14.13 -9.29
C ASN A 109 -8.01 -14.25 -8.20
N ASN A 110 -6.92 -13.49 -8.33
CA ASN A 110 -5.93 -13.38 -7.27
C ASN A 110 -6.41 -12.39 -6.20
N LEU A 111 -6.04 -12.65 -4.95
CA LEU A 111 -6.33 -11.77 -3.82
C LEU A 111 -5.04 -11.06 -3.41
N TRP A 112 -5.12 -9.74 -3.25
CA TRP A 112 -4.01 -8.89 -2.79
C TRP A 112 -4.21 -8.42 -1.35
N ASP A 113 -5.03 -9.16 -0.61
CA ASP A 113 -5.29 -9.00 0.81
C ASP A 113 -5.72 -10.34 1.42
N ASP A 114 -5.91 -10.40 2.75
CA ASP A 114 -6.35 -11.58 3.49
C ASP A 114 -7.89 -11.69 3.62
N GLY A 115 -8.64 -10.78 2.99
CA GLY A 115 -10.09 -10.67 3.12
C GLY A 115 -10.61 -10.31 4.52
N SER A 116 -9.72 -10.01 5.47
CA SER A 116 -10.02 -9.82 6.89
C SER A 116 -9.44 -8.52 7.47
N GLY A 117 -8.85 -7.66 6.62
CA GLY A 117 -8.36 -6.34 7.00
C GLY A 117 -6.85 -6.13 6.83
N LEU A 118 -6.13 -7.09 6.26
CA LEU A 118 -4.68 -7.00 6.05
C LEU A 118 -4.36 -7.08 4.55
N GLY A 119 -3.80 -6.00 4.00
CA GLY A 119 -3.29 -5.91 2.64
C GLY A 119 -1.76 -5.89 2.58
N ASN A 120 -1.21 -5.19 1.61
CA ASN A 120 0.24 -5.00 1.43
C ASN A 120 0.65 -3.54 1.68
N VAL A 121 1.95 -3.35 1.89
CA VAL A 121 2.58 -2.03 1.98
C VAL A 121 3.18 -1.68 0.63
N TRP A 122 2.91 -0.48 0.13
CA TRP A 122 3.31 -0.05 -1.21
C TRP A 122 4.01 1.31 -1.16
N SER A 123 5.18 1.42 -1.77
CA SER A 123 5.89 2.71 -1.93
C SER A 123 5.19 3.67 -2.89
N ASP A 124 4.29 3.17 -3.74
CA ASP A 124 3.52 3.94 -4.73
C ASP A 124 2.04 4.13 -4.33
N PHE A 125 1.69 3.87 -3.05
CA PHE A 125 0.35 4.12 -2.55
C PHE A 125 0.11 5.61 -2.26
N ASN A 126 -0.87 6.18 -2.95
CA ASN A 126 -1.24 7.59 -2.86
C ASN A 126 -2.29 7.92 -1.78
N GLY A 127 -2.55 6.99 -0.84
CA GLY A 127 -3.58 7.17 0.20
C GLY A 127 -5.01 6.84 -0.22
N THR A 128 -5.29 6.52 -1.50
CA THR A 128 -6.65 6.21 -1.97
C THR A 128 -6.96 4.71 -1.93
N VAL A 129 -7.93 4.31 -1.11
CA VAL A 129 -8.40 2.93 -0.98
C VAL A 129 -9.60 2.65 -1.91
N PRO A 130 -9.64 1.49 -2.62
CA PRO A 130 -8.64 0.43 -2.66
C PRO A 130 -7.46 0.75 -3.60
N HIS A 131 -6.28 0.21 -3.31
CA HIS A 131 -5.13 0.31 -4.21
C HIS A 131 -5.37 -0.61 -5.42
N GLN A 132 -5.33 -0.03 -6.62
CA GLN A 132 -5.49 -0.78 -7.87
C GLN A 132 -4.17 -1.46 -8.21
N VAL A 133 -4.18 -2.78 -8.33
CA VAL A 133 -3.01 -3.51 -8.82
C VAL A 133 -3.01 -3.45 -10.35
N PRO A 134 -1.95 -2.91 -10.98
CA PRO A 134 -1.89 -2.85 -12.44
C PRO A 134 -2.00 -4.23 -13.09
N GLY A 135 -2.59 -4.29 -14.28
CA GLY A 135 -2.68 -5.51 -15.09
C GLY A 135 -4.09 -5.81 -15.59
N LEU A 136 -4.22 -6.91 -16.33
CA LEU A 136 -5.47 -7.32 -16.96
C LEU A 136 -6.50 -7.89 -15.99
N ALA A 137 -6.08 -8.32 -14.80
CA ALA A 137 -6.96 -8.90 -13.80
C ALA A 137 -7.89 -7.86 -13.16
N HIS A 138 -7.54 -6.57 -13.25
CA HIS A 138 -8.17 -5.49 -12.47
C HIS A 138 -8.25 -5.82 -10.97
N ALA A 139 -7.19 -6.46 -10.47
CA ALA A 139 -7.09 -6.83 -9.08
C ALA A 139 -6.91 -5.59 -8.20
N VAL A 140 -7.30 -5.73 -6.94
CA VAL A 140 -7.28 -4.64 -5.97
C VAL A 140 -6.81 -5.17 -4.63
N ASP A 141 -6.04 -4.35 -3.94
CA ASP A 141 -5.77 -4.50 -2.51
C ASP A 141 -6.79 -3.64 -1.76
N GLN A 142 -7.67 -4.27 -0.99
CA GLN A 142 -8.73 -3.58 -0.23
C GLN A 142 -8.19 -2.91 1.05
N PHE A 143 -7.02 -3.32 1.53
CA PHE A 143 -6.45 -2.85 2.79
C PHE A 143 -4.98 -2.44 2.63
N PRO A 144 -4.67 -1.56 1.66
CA PRO A 144 -3.31 -1.13 1.41
C PRO A 144 -2.84 -0.17 2.51
N SER A 145 -1.54 -0.13 2.72
CA SER A 145 -0.89 0.95 3.44
C SER A 145 0.28 1.53 2.64
N GLY A 146 0.59 2.80 2.88
CA GLY A 146 1.75 3.48 2.29
C GLY A 146 2.95 3.44 3.22
N ILE A 147 4.09 3.87 2.70
CA ILE A 147 5.29 4.17 3.48
C ILE A 147 5.18 5.63 3.96
N ASP A 148 5.58 5.86 5.20
CA ASP A 148 5.72 7.14 5.90
C ASP A 148 7.04 7.03 6.67
N SER A 149 8.10 7.54 6.09
CA SER A 149 9.49 7.23 6.43
C SER A 149 10.00 8.03 7.63
N ASP A 150 9.52 9.24 7.85
CA ASP A 150 9.83 10.06 9.03
C ASP A 150 8.75 10.04 10.12
N GLY A 151 7.55 9.54 9.81
CA GLY A 151 6.48 9.28 10.77
C GLY A 151 5.65 10.51 11.10
N ASP A 152 5.59 11.50 10.22
CA ASP A 152 4.88 12.75 10.41
C ASP A 152 3.37 12.64 10.07
N GLY A 153 2.96 11.53 9.44
CA GLY A 153 1.59 11.23 9.05
C GLY A 153 1.24 11.59 7.60
N LEU A 154 2.19 12.11 6.82
CA LEU A 154 2.14 12.26 5.37
C LEU A 154 2.87 11.07 4.74
N LEU A 155 2.33 10.51 3.65
CA LEU A 155 2.97 9.36 3.01
C LEU A 155 4.10 9.82 2.09
N ASP A 156 5.22 9.08 2.02
CA ASP A 156 6.38 9.38 1.16
C ASP A 156 5.98 9.70 -0.28
N TRP A 157 4.99 8.95 -0.80
CA TRP A 157 4.47 9.17 -2.14
C TRP A 157 3.81 10.54 -2.27
N THR A 158 2.98 10.92 -1.30
CA THR A 158 2.24 12.18 -1.25
C THR A 158 3.18 13.36 -1.08
N GLU A 159 4.18 13.22 -0.20
CA GLU A 159 5.25 14.19 -0.01
C GLU A 159 5.98 14.47 -1.33
N SER A 160 6.52 13.42 -1.97
CA SER A 160 7.33 13.57 -3.18
C SER A 160 6.52 14.03 -4.42
N HIS A 161 5.25 13.65 -4.54
CA HIS A 161 4.48 13.83 -5.78
C HIS A 161 3.38 14.91 -5.69
N VAL A 162 2.99 15.33 -4.49
CA VAL A 162 1.90 16.29 -4.28
C VAL A 162 2.40 17.57 -3.63
N TYR A 163 3.14 17.47 -2.52
CA TYR A 163 3.55 18.64 -1.72
C TYR A 163 4.97 19.12 -2.01
N GLY A 164 5.85 18.24 -2.48
CA GLY A 164 7.26 18.57 -2.72
C GLY A 164 8.09 18.67 -1.44
N THR A 165 7.68 17.97 -0.38
CA THR A 165 8.41 17.82 0.89
C THR A 165 9.44 16.69 0.81
N ASP A 166 10.36 16.62 1.77
CA ASP A 166 11.36 15.55 1.88
C ASP A 166 10.82 14.40 2.74
N PRO A 167 10.58 13.18 2.19
CA PRO A 167 10.05 12.04 2.95
C PRO A 167 10.87 11.55 4.14
N HIS A 168 12.00 12.18 4.42
CA HIS A 168 12.90 11.83 5.51
C HIS A 168 13.12 12.99 6.47
N ASP A 169 12.38 14.08 6.32
CA ASP A 169 12.42 15.25 7.18
C ASP A 169 10.99 15.67 7.55
N PRO A 170 10.56 15.43 8.80
CA PRO A 170 9.15 15.64 9.18
C PRO A 170 8.74 17.11 9.14
N ASP A 171 9.67 18.06 9.00
CA ASP A 171 9.46 19.53 8.97
C ASP A 171 10.37 20.10 7.87
N THR A 172 9.95 19.96 6.61
CA THR A 172 10.77 20.25 5.43
C THR A 172 11.28 21.69 5.42
N ASP A 173 10.47 22.63 5.87
CA ASP A 173 10.79 24.06 5.83
C ASP A 173 11.46 24.58 7.12
N ASN A 174 11.54 23.73 8.14
CA ASN A 174 12.20 23.96 9.41
C ASN A 174 11.58 25.11 10.23
N ASP A 175 10.26 25.27 10.21
CA ASP A 175 9.53 26.28 10.98
C ASP A 175 9.05 25.79 12.37
N GLY A 176 9.15 24.48 12.62
CA GLY A 176 8.77 23.81 13.84
C GLY A 176 7.38 23.17 13.82
N VAL A 177 6.76 23.00 12.65
CA VAL A 177 5.51 22.27 12.45
C VAL A 177 5.71 21.15 11.44
N ASP A 178 5.27 19.95 11.78
CA ASP A 178 5.44 18.81 10.89
C ASP A 178 4.63 18.97 9.57
N ASP A 179 5.16 18.53 8.43
CA ASP A 179 4.57 18.71 7.10
C ASP A 179 3.15 18.12 7.03
N GLY A 180 2.96 16.92 7.57
CA GLY A 180 1.68 16.24 7.70
C GLY A 180 0.66 17.03 8.54
N ALA A 181 1.13 17.72 9.59
CA ALA A 181 0.27 18.57 10.41
C ALA A 181 -0.17 19.83 9.66
N GLU A 182 0.72 20.42 8.87
CA GLU A 182 0.43 21.57 8.02
C GLU A 182 -0.59 21.24 6.93
N VAL A 183 -0.38 20.13 6.23
CA VAL A 183 -1.31 19.61 5.21
C VAL A 183 -2.69 19.34 5.81
N ALA A 184 -2.76 18.76 7.01
CA ALA A 184 -4.02 18.45 7.68
C ALA A 184 -4.87 19.70 7.99
N VAL A 185 -4.24 20.88 8.13
CA VAL A 185 -4.93 22.15 8.36
C VAL A 185 -4.99 23.04 7.11
N GLY A 186 -4.49 22.56 5.96
CA GLY A 186 -4.52 23.25 4.67
C GLY A 186 -3.48 24.36 4.52
N ARG A 187 -2.32 24.21 5.17
CA ARG A 187 -1.13 25.04 4.97
C ARG A 187 -0.20 24.44 3.92
N ASP A 188 0.75 25.24 3.45
CA ASP A 188 1.80 24.81 2.54
C ASP A 188 3.03 24.37 3.35
N PRO A 189 3.41 23.08 3.32
CA PRO A 189 4.50 22.52 4.14
C PRO A 189 5.92 22.89 3.65
N THR A 190 6.02 23.81 2.67
CA THR A 190 7.30 24.22 2.09
C THR A 190 7.64 25.68 2.34
N VAL A 191 6.81 26.39 3.14
CA VAL A 191 6.92 27.84 3.36
C VAL A 191 6.92 28.19 4.86
N PRO A 192 8.08 28.62 5.41
CA PRO A 192 8.20 28.78 6.85
C PRO A 192 7.23 29.81 7.44
N PHE A 193 6.68 29.49 8.60
CA PHE A 193 5.79 30.32 9.40
C PHE A 193 4.49 30.72 8.70
N ASP A 194 3.90 29.83 7.88
CA ASP A 194 2.74 30.17 7.06
C ASP A 194 1.57 30.66 7.93
N SER A 195 1.33 31.97 7.84
CA SER A 195 0.27 32.63 8.57
C SER A 195 -1.02 32.49 7.78
N PRO A 196 -2.16 32.11 8.39
CA PRO A 196 -3.41 31.85 7.67
C PRO A 196 -4.07 33.09 7.01
N LEU A 197 -3.34 34.19 6.80
CA LEU A 197 -3.85 35.46 6.30
C LEU A 197 -2.89 36.15 5.31
N ALA A 198 -2.51 35.48 4.22
CA ALA A 198 -2.17 36.14 2.97
C ALA A 198 -3.33 35.95 1.97
N GLY A 199 -4.39 36.73 2.17
CA GLY A 199 -5.52 36.77 1.25
C GLY A 199 -5.07 37.15 -0.17
N ASN A 200 -5.56 36.38 -1.15
CA ASN A 200 -5.62 36.69 -2.58
C ASN A 200 -4.29 36.95 -3.31
N THR A 201 -3.66 35.87 -3.79
CA THR A 201 -3.15 35.85 -5.17
C THR A 201 -3.51 34.53 -5.83
N LEU A 202 -4.63 34.52 -6.56
CA LEU A 202 -4.90 33.53 -7.60
C LEU A 202 -3.75 33.56 -8.61
N GLY A 203 -2.86 32.57 -8.56
CA GLY A 203 -2.07 32.17 -9.71
C GLY A 203 -2.99 31.45 -10.72
N PRO A 204 -2.82 31.62 -12.04
CA PRO A 204 -3.87 31.32 -13.03
C PRO A 204 -4.20 29.83 -13.28
N PHE A 205 -3.91 28.90 -12.37
CA PHE A 205 -4.11 27.46 -12.60
C PHE A 205 -4.90 26.67 -11.55
N ALA A 206 -5.36 27.25 -10.44
CA ALA A 206 -6.14 26.51 -9.46
C ALA A 206 -7.66 26.65 -9.69
N LEU A 207 -8.17 25.99 -10.72
CA LEU A 207 -9.61 25.72 -10.84
C LEU A 207 -9.86 24.32 -11.40
N THR A 208 -9.61 23.29 -10.60
CA THR A 208 -10.37 22.02 -10.64
C THR A 208 -10.03 21.16 -9.41
N ALA A 209 -11.08 20.61 -8.80
CA ALA A 209 -11.10 19.54 -7.78
C ALA A 209 -10.93 19.93 -6.30
N VAL A 210 -11.95 20.60 -5.74
CA VAL A 210 -12.37 20.36 -4.35
C VAL A 210 -13.76 19.75 -4.40
N LEU A 211 -13.89 18.44 -4.15
CA LEU A 211 -15.08 17.77 -3.58
C LEU A 211 -14.91 16.23 -3.60
N ALA A 212 -14.25 15.68 -2.57
CA ALA A 212 -14.52 14.37 -1.95
C ALA A 212 -13.35 14.06 -0.99
N GLY A 213 -13.50 13.80 0.30
CA GLY A 213 -14.66 13.83 1.17
C GLY A 213 -14.13 13.71 2.60
N VAL A 214 -14.56 14.62 3.47
CA VAL A 214 -14.43 14.43 4.92
C VAL A 214 -15.72 14.96 5.53
N ALA A 215 -16.68 14.07 5.76
CA ALA A 215 -17.81 14.34 6.64
C ALA A 215 -17.63 13.50 7.91
N LEU A 216 -16.81 14.05 8.80
CA LEU A 216 -16.70 13.59 10.18
C LEU A 216 -17.99 13.98 10.91
N CYS A 217 -18.76 12.96 11.30
CA CYS A 217 -19.80 13.05 12.32
C CYS A 217 -19.20 13.62 13.62
N ILE A 218 -19.73 14.73 14.16
CA ILE A 218 -19.90 14.98 15.61
C ILE A 218 -20.99 16.06 15.85
N LEU A 219 -22.04 15.60 16.55
CA LEU A 219 -22.99 16.25 17.47
C LEU A 219 -23.11 17.79 17.60
N SER A 220 -24.36 18.27 17.57
CA SER A 220 -24.88 19.36 18.42
C SER A 220 -26.33 19.00 18.85
N SER A 221 -26.63 18.60 20.09
CA SER A 221 -26.73 19.29 21.39
C SER A 221 -28.15 19.80 21.77
N ARG A 222 -28.68 19.21 22.86
CA ARG A 222 -29.58 19.73 23.92
C ARG A 222 -31.13 19.75 23.76
N SER A 223 -31.73 18.77 24.46
CA SER A 223 -32.77 18.88 25.51
C SER A 223 -34.05 19.70 25.30
N ARG A 224 -35.20 19.01 25.33
CA ARG A 224 -36.38 19.44 26.09
C ARG A 224 -37.15 18.24 26.65
N ALA A 225 -37.20 18.17 27.96
CA ALA A 225 -38.07 17.28 28.72
C ALA A 225 -39.53 17.74 28.59
N VAL A 226 -40.46 16.81 28.35
CA VAL A 226 -41.87 16.97 28.73
C VAL A 226 -42.30 15.69 29.45
N SER A 227 -42.52 15.86 30.74
CA SER A 227 -43.12 14.89 31.66
C SER A 227 -44.52 14.49 31.19
N ARG A 228 -44.79 13.18 31.05
CA ARG A 228 -46.15 12.64 31.10
C ARG A 228 -46.28 11.74 32.33
N ARG A 229 -47.05 12.29 33.26
CA ARG A 229 -47.47 11.78 34.56
C ARG A 229 -48.33 10.53 34.39
N ALA A 230 -47.98 9.45 35.09
CA ALA A 230 -48.84 8.28 35.28
C ALA A 230 -50.02 8.63 36.22
N LEU A 231 -51.20 8.10 35.93
CA LEU A 231 -52.33 7.97 36.85
C LEU A 231 -52.79 6.49 36.87
N PRO A 232 -53.29 5.97 38.02
CA PRO A 232 -53.37 4.53 38.33
C PRO A 232 -54.74 3.91 37.96
N PRO A 233 -54.97 2.59 38.17
CA PRO A 233 -56.06 1.85 37.53
C PRO A 233 -57.38 1.97 38.29
N THR A 234 -58.51 1.85 37.58
CA THR A 234 -59.82 1.52 38.17
C THR A 234 -60.57 0.53 37.29
N THR A 235 -61.21 -0.41 37.98
CA THR A 235 -61.96 -1.58 37.52
C THR A 235 -63.41 -1.26 37.14
N SER A 236 -63.94 -1.98 36.15
CA SER A 236 -65.20 -2.75 36.25
C SER A 236 -65.35 -3.64 35.03
#